data_AF-A0A316NQZ9-F1
#
_entry.id   AF-A0A316NQZ9-F1
#
_cell.length_a   1.000
_cell.length_b   1.000
_cell.length_c   1.000
_cell.angle_alpha   90.00
_cell.angle_beta   90.00
_cell.angle_gamma   90.00
#
_symmetry.space_group_name_H-M   'P 1'
#
loop_
_entity.id
_entity.type
_entity.pdbx_description
1 polymer ?
#
loop_
_entity_poly.entity_id
_entity_poly.type
_entity_poly.pdbx_seq_one_letter_code
_entity_poly.pdbx_strand_id
1 'polypeptide(L)'
;MSALGDNGNYDVIPIAVIETEQLHSLTEDDFNFVDEILECDDELNFYMELHCDARSVFGSLGGIALEDYLNVYANYIVSARQVDDTLDIMICRSVGSNEAAVYKLSETEKEIVLEKMDEYCQEREGMTLDEYCEKIQTEVQTECLTPEL
;
A
#
# COMPACT_ATOMS: atom_id res chain seq x y z
N MET A 1 -18.97 2.82 -44.75
CA MET A 1 -17.67 3.50 -44.63
C MET A 1 -17.47 3.80 -43.17
N SER A 2 -16.52 3.10 -42.57
CA SER A 2 -16.17 3.13 -41.15
C SER A 2 -15.35 4.39 -40.81
N ALA A 3 -15.57 4.94 -39.62
CA ALA A 3 -14.52 5.47 -38.74
C ALA A 3 -15.17 5.71 -37.37
N LEU A 4 -15.03 4.71 -36.49
CA LEU A 4 -14.08 4.69 -35.37
C LEU A 4 -14.79 5.19 -34.11
N GLY A 5 -15.33 4.21 -33.38
CA GLY A 5 -15.65 4.39 -31.97
C GLY A 5 -14.39 4.83 -31.27
N ASP A 6 -14.52 5.95 -30.56
CA ASP A 6 -13.59 6.37 -29.53
C ASP A 6 -13.69 5.33 -28.40
N ASN A 7 -13.05 4.20 -28.62
CA ASN A 7 -12.79 3.24 -27.57
C ASN A 7 -11.72 3.94 -26.77
N GLY A 8 -12.12 4.60 -25.67
CA GLY A 8 -11.24 5.21 -24.69
C GLY A 8 -10.24 4.17 -24.17
N ASN A 9 -9.21 3.93 -24.97
CA ASN A 9 -7.95 3.43 -24.54
C ASN A 9 -7.39 4.62 -23.77
N TYR A 10 -7.77 4.73 -22.51
CA TYR A 10 -6.86 5.27 -21.53
C TYR A 10 -5.63 4.38 -21.68
N ASP A 11 -4.71 4.81 -22.54
CA ASP A 11 -3.34 4.36 -22.49
C ASP A 11 -3.00 4.60 -21.03
N VAL A 12 -3.00 3.54 -20.23
CA VAL A 12 -2.51 3.55 -18.88
C VAL A 12 -1.04 3.87 -19.07
N ILE A 13 -0.74 5.16 -19.16
CA ILE A 13 0.63 5.65 -19.25
C ILE A 13 1.27 4.98 -18.05
N PRO A 14 2.23 4.05 -18.25
CA PRO A 14 2.81 3.35 -17.13
C PRO A 14 3.40 4.45 -16.26
N ILE A 15 2.82 4.63 -15.08
CA ILE A 15 3.39 5.54 -14.09
C ILE A 15 4.80 5.00 -13.90
N ALA A 16 5.80 5.79 -14.28
CA ALA A 16 7.17 5.35 -14.16
C ALA A 16 7.40 5.08 -12.67
N VAL A 17 7.58 3.81 -12.32
CA VAL A 17 7.83 3.40 -10.95
C VAL A 17 9.28 3.74 -10.64
N ILE A 18 9.47 4.69 -9.72
CA ILE A 18 10.79 5.10 -9.26
C ILE A 18 11.24 4.10 -8.19
N GLU A 19 12.36 3.40 -8.42
CA GLU A 19 13.01 2.65 -7.35
C GLU A 19 13.71 3.63 -6.39
N THR A 20 13.43 3.47 -5.11
CA THR A 20 14.00 4.30 -4.04
C THR A 20 15.46 3.94 -3.75
N GLU A 21 16.22 4.93 -3.28
CA GLU A 21 17.57 4.72 -2.76
C GLU A 21 17.48 4.64 -1.24
N GLN A 22 17.38 3.43 -0.68
CA GLN A 22 17.33 3.22 0.77
C GLN A 22 18.52 3.91 1.45
N LEU A 23 18.24 4.99 2.18
CA LEU A 23 19.27 5.77 2.91
C LEU A 23 19.34 5.34 4.37
N HIS A 24 18.21 5.08 5.00
CA HIS A 24 18.07 4.55 6.35
C HIS A 24 16.96 3.50 6.39
N SER A 25 17.08 2.55 7.30
CA SER A 25 16.05 1.53 7.53
C SER A 25 14.87 2.11 8.31
N LEU A 26 13.66 1.67 7.97
CA LEU A 26 12.45 1.97 8.74
C LEU A 26 12.53 1.35 10.14
N THR A 27 12.11 2.12 11.14
CA THR A 27 11.99 1.69 12.53
C THR A 27 10.56 1.86 13.03
N GLU A 28 10.25 1.28 14.19
CA GLU A 28 8.90 1.33 14.78
C GLU A 28 8.42 2.76 15.10
N ASP A 29 9.33 3.70 15.38
CA ASP A 29 8.99 5.09 15.68
C ASP A 29 8.76 5.95 14.42
N ASP A 30 9.16 5.45 13.24
CA ASP A 30 9.15 6.24 12.00
C ASP A 30 7.77 6.39 11.38
N PHE A 31 6.80 5.54 11.76
CA PHE A 31 5.49 5.50 11.15
C PHE A 31 4.41 4.88 12.04
N ASN A 32 3.16 5.11 11.69
CA ASN A 32 2.03 4.34 12.20
C ASN A 32 0.99 4.08 11.11
N PHE A 33 0.17 3.05 11.28
CA PHE A 33 -0.98 2.85 10.41
C PHE A 33 -2.16 3.71 10.87
N VAL A 34 -2.87 4.29 9.91
CA VAL A 34 -4.04 5.15 10.14
C VAL A 34 -5.11 4.91 9.06
N ASP A 35 -6.25 5.56 9.20
CA ASP A 35 -7.41 5.45 8.28
C ASP A 35 -8.03 4.04 8.19
N GLU A 36 -8.69 3.67 7.10
CA GLU A 36 -9.32 2.36 6.92
C GLU A 36 -8.36 1.35 6.28
N ILE A 37 -8.48 0.08 6.66
CA ILE A 37 -7.77 -1.02 5.98
C ILE A 37 -8.55 -1.29 4.69
N LEU A 38 -7.89 -1.12 3.55
CA LEU A 38 -8.53 -1.35 2.26
C LEU A 38 -8.34 -2.81 1.84
N GLU A 39 -9.44 -3.50 1.61
CA GLU A 39 -9.46 -4.89 1.14
C GLU A 39 -9.56 -4.90 -0.39
N CYS A 40 -8.58 -5.50 -1.06
CA CYS A 40 -8.55 -5.63 -2.52
C CYS A 40 -8.15 -7.06 -2.90
N ASP A 41 -9.14 -7.85 -3.34
CA ASP A 41 -8.95 -9.27 -3.71
C ASP A 41 -8.26 -10.09 -2.60
N ASP A 42 -6.97 -10.43 -2.77
CA ASP A 42 -6.16 -11.19 -1.81
C ASP A 42 -5.20 -10.30 -1.00
N GLU A 43 -5.35 -8.98 -1.09
CA GLU A 43 -4.41 -8.02 -0.52
C GLU A 43 -5.12 -7.05 0.43
N LEU A 44 -4.49 -6.80 1.57
CA LEU A 44 -4.84 -5.75 2.49
C LEU A 44 -3.87 -4.59 2.31
N ASN A 45 -4.42 -3.42 2.04
CA ASN A 45 -3.67 -2.18 1.88
C ASN A 45 -3.80 -1.35 3.14
N PHE A 46 -2.67 -1.13 3.82
CA PHE A 46 -2.60 -0.32 5.03
C PHE A 46 -1.97 1.03 4.70
N TYR A 47 -2.68 2.11 4.99
CA TYR A 47 -2.14 3.46 4.82
C TYR A 47 -1.18 3.79 5.97
N MET A 48 0.04 4.17 5.60
CA MET A 48 1.15 4.44 6.50
C MET A 48 1.35 5.95 6.64
N GLU A 49 1.05 6.48 7.82
CA GLU A 49 1.42 7.85 8.20
C GLU A 49 2.86 7.85 8.71
N LEU A 50 3.72 8.61 8.03
CA LEU A 50 5.12 8.75 8.44
C LEU A 50 5.26 9.87 9.47
N HIS A 51 6.02 9.58 10.52
CA HIS A 51 6.46 10.53 11.54
C HIS A 51 7.90 11.00 11.35
N CYS A 52 8.60 10.39 10.39
CA CYS A 52 9.96 10.74 9.98
C CYS A 52 9.99 11.60 8.71
N ASP A 53 11.17 12.13 8.37
CA ASP A 53 11.39 12.76 7.07
C ASP A 53 11.49 11.67 5.99
N ALA A 54 10.49 11.57 5.12
CA ALA A 54 10.41 10.52 4.09
C ALA A 54 11.66 10.46 3.17
N ARG A 55 12.37 11.57 2.95
CA ARG A 55 13.59 11.60 2.13
C ARG A 55 14.77 10.96 2.85
N SER A 56 14.77 10.99 4.18
CA SER A 56 15.79 10.33 4.98
C SER A 56 15.73 8.81 4.91
N VAL A 57 14.55 8.24 4.62
CA VAL A 57 14.30 6.80 4.48
C VAL A 57 14.37 6.37 3.00
N PHE A 58 13.52 6.96 2.16
CA PHE A 58 13.33 6.56 0.76
C PHE A 58 14.32 7.21 -0.22
N GLY A 59 15.19 8.09 0.27
CA GLY A 59 16.17 8.80 -0.53
C GLY A 59 15.58 9.90 -1.41
N SER A 60 16.29 10.23 -2.48
CA SER A 60 15.92 11.31 -3.38
C SER A 60 14.78 10.87 -4.32
N LEU A 61 13.54 11.00 -3.85
CA LEU A 61 12.29 10.77 -4.60
C LEU A 61 12.06 11.82 -5.73
N GLY A 62 13.03 12.02 -6.62
CA GLY A 62 12.86 12.83 -7.83
C GLY A 62 12.52 14.31 -7.60
N GLY A 63 13.00 14.93 -6.51
CA GLY A 63 12.80 16.36 -6.26
C GLY A 63 11.38 16.73 -5.83
N ILE A 64 10.86 16.05 -4.80
CA ILE A 64 9.62 16.42 -4.09
C ILE A 64 9.69 17.92 -3.70
N ALA A 65 8.66 18.70 -4.02
CA ALA A 65 8.51 20.06 -3.54
C ALA A 65 7.95 20.09 -2.11
N LEU A 66 8.09 21.19 -1.39
CA LEU A 66 7.52 21.30 -0.02
C LEU A 66 5.98 21.20 -0.01
N GLU A 67 5.34 21.49 -1.14
CA GLU A 67 3.88 21.46 -1.32
C GLU A 67 3.39 20.09 -1.83
N ASP A 68 4.31 19.21 -2.21
CA ASP A 68 4.00 17.83 -2.61
C ASP A 68 3.80 17.00 -1.34
N TYR A 69 2.86 16.07 -1.37
CA TYR A 69 2.62 15.13 -0.27
C TYR A 69 2.81 13.69 -0.74
N LEU A 70 3.13 12.82 0.20
CA LEU A 70 3.36 11.40 -0.03
C LEU A 70 2.28 10.61 0.65
N ASN A 71 1.73 9.66 -0.10
CA ASN A 71 0.94 8.59 0.48
C ASN A 71 1.76 7.31 0.41
N VAL A 72 1.91 6.62 1.53
CA VAL A 72 2.67 5.38 1.62
C VAL A 72 1.71 4.27 2.02
N TYR A 73 1.81 3.14 1.34
CA TYR A 73 0.97 1.97 1.55
C TYR A 73 1.84 0.75 1.77
N ALA A 74 1.47 -0.04 2.77
CA ALA A 74 2.02 -1.37 2.99
C ALA A 74 0.97 -2.41 2.64
N ASN A 75 1.35 -3.36 1.78
CA ASN A 75 0.46 -4.41 1.33
C ASN A 75 0.73 -5.69 2.12
N TYR A 76 -0.34 -6.37 2.51
CA TYR A 76 -0.31 -7.67 3.14
C TYR A 76 -1.08 -8.68 2.32
N ILE A 77 -0.41 -9.75 1.89
CA ILE A 77 -0.96 -10.80 1.05
C ILE A 77 -1.64 -11.83 1.95
N VAL A 78 -2.97 -11.87 1.91
CA VAL A 78 -3.82 -12.67 2.80
C VAL A 78 -3.58 -14.16 2.64
N SER A 79 -3.46 -14.66 1.40
CA SER A 79 -3.18 -16.08 1.15
C SER A 79 -1.78 -16.51 1.59
N ALA A 80 -0.80 -15.61 1.47
CA ALA A 80 0.59 -15.89 1.83
C ALA A 80 0.90 -15.62 3.31
N ARG A 81 -0.01 -14.94 4.02
CA ARG A 81 0.15 -14.46 5.39
C ARG A 81 1.42 -13.64 5.60
N GLN A 82 1.74 -12.79 4.63
CA GLN A 82 3.02 -12.09 4.55
C GLN A 82 2.84 -10.66 4.05
N VAL A 83 3.68 -9.76 4.56
CA VAL A 83 3.88 -8.42 4.01
C VAL A 83 4.60 -8.55 2.66
N ASP A 84 4.18 -7.71 1.70
CA ASP A 84 4.83 -7.60 0.40
C ASP A 84 6.34 -7.24 0.52
N ASP A 85 7.12 -7.53 -0.50
CA ASP A 85 8.52 -7.14 -0.65
C ASP A 85 8.70 -5.61 -0.74
N THR A 86 7.66 -4.88 -1.11
CA THR A 86 7.73 -3.44 -1.35
C THR A 86 6.61 -2.66 -0.66
N LEU A 87 6.91 -1.43 -0.24
CA LEU A 87 5.92 -0.40 0.03
C LEU A 87 5.62 0.37 -1.25
N ASP A 88 4.35 0.66 -1.47
CA ASP A 88 3.89 1.52 -2.56
C ASP A 88 3.85 2.97 -2.09
N ILE A 89 4.54 3.85 -2.82
CA ILE A 89 4.62 5.26 -2.51
C ILE A 89 3.98 6.03 -3.66
N MET A 90 2.89 6.73 -3.37
CA MET A 90 2.27 7.65 -4.30
C MET A 90 2.75 9.07 -4.02
N ILE A 91 3.43 9.66 -5.01
CA ILE A 91 3.94 11.02 -4.97
C ILE A 91 2.89 11.93 -5.60
N CYS A 92 2.15 12.65 -4.76
CA CYS A 92 1.15 13.60 -5.21
C CYS A 92 1.79 14.98 -5.42
N ARG A 93 2.01 15.30 -6.70
CA ARG A 93 2.63 16.56 -7.12
C ARG A 93 1.61 17.70 -7.03
N SER A 94 1.97 18.76 -6.34
CA SER A 94 1.23 20.03 -6.33
C SER A 94 1.11 20.64 -7.73
N VAL A 95 2.11 20.41 -8.58
CA VAL A 95 2.15 20.83 -9.98
C VAL A 95 2.71 19.70 -10.84
N GLY A 96 1.92 19.22 -11.80
CA GLY A 96 2.32 18.16 -12.73
C GLY A 96 1.47 16.91 -12.58
N SER A 97 2.02 15.78 -13.01
CA SER A 97 1.37 14.46 -12.86
C SER A 97 1.90 13.76 -11.61
N ASN A 98 1.03 13.00 -10.95
CA ASN A 98 1.44 12.14 -9.84
C ASN A 98 2.39 11.06 -10.34
N GLU A 99 3.31 10.67 -9.47
CA GLU A 99 4.30 9.63 -9.74
C GLU A 99 4.13 8.51 -8.71
N ALA A 100 4.63 7.32 -9.05
CA ALA A 100 4.67 6.19 -8.16
C ALA A 100 6.13 5.81 -7.92
N ALA A 101 6.43 5.42 -6.70
CA ALA A 101 7.72 4.88 -6.30
C ALA A 101 7.51 3.63 -5.47
N VAL A 102 8.52 2.76 -5.48
CA VAL A 102 8.51 1.55 -4.64
C VAL A 102 9.70 1.56 -3.70
N TYR A 103 9.45 1.19 -2.46
CA TYR A 103 10.49 0.99 -1.46
C TYR A 103 10.60 -0.47 -1.07
N LYS A 104 11.74 -1.07 -1.37
CA LYS A 104 11.99 -2.46 -1.04
C LYS A 104 12.28 -2.61 0.45
N LEU A 105 11.47 -3.42 1.11
CA LEU A 105 11.65 -3.75 2.51
C LEU A 105 12.73 -4.83 2.69
N SER A 106 13.61 -4.63 3.66
CA SER A 106 14.44 -5.71 4.19
C SER A 106 13.62 -6.66 5.07
N GLU A 107 14.15 -7.86 5.34
CA GLU A 107 13.47 -8.84 6.21
C GLU A 107 13.13 -8.26 7.58
N THR A 108 14.04 -7.48 8.18
CA THR A 108 13.82 -6.81 9.47
C THR A 108 12.72 -5.76 9.40
N GLU A 109 12.67 -4.96 8.33
CA GLU A 109 11.61 -3.96 8.16
C GLU A 109 10.25 -4.62 7.96
N LYS A 110 10.19 -5.76 7.26
CA LYS A 110 8.96 -6.53 7.14
C LYS A 110 8.44 -7.04 8.47
N GLU A 111 9.32 -7.51 9.36
CA GLU A 111 8.94 -7.95 10.70
C GLU A 111 8.32 -6.79 11.49
N ILE A 112 8.93 -5.60 11.43
CA ILE A 112 8.42 -4.37 12.07
C ILE A 112 7.05 -3.97 11.50
N VAL A 113 6.92 -3.97 10.18
CA VAL A 113 5.66 -3.65 9.48
C VAL A 113 4.57 -4.65 9.85
N LEU A 114 4.89 -5.94 9.90
CA LEU A 114 3.96 -6.99 10.25
C LEU A 114 3.46 -6.86 11.70
N GLU A 115 4.37 -6.61 12.65
CA GLU A 115 4.00 -6.43 14.07
C GLU A 115 3.03 -5.25 14.21
N LYS A 116 3.34 -4.11 13.58
CA LYS A 116 2.45 -2.95 13.58
C LYS A 116 1.11 -3.19 12.88
N MET A 117 1.05 -4.00 11.82
CA MET A 117 -0.21 -4.36 11.18
C MET A 117 -1.10 -5.17 12.14
N ASP A 118 -0.51 -6.10 12.88
CA ASP A 118 -1.24 -6.89 13.88
C ASP A 118 -1.73 -6.03 15.05
N GLU A 119 -0.88 -5.17 15.60
CA GLU A 119 -1.28 -4.19 16.62
C GLU A 119 -2.42 -3.30 16.11
N TYR A 120 -2.31 -2.81 14.87
CA TYR A 120 -3.32 -1.95 14.27
C TYR A 120 -4.67 -2.65 14.09
N CYS A 121 -4.67 -3.91 13.61
CA CYS A 121 -5.87 -4.74 13.53
C CYS A 121 -6.50 -4.95 14.91
N GLN A 122 -5.69 -5.22 15.94
CA GLN A 122 -6.20 -5.40 17.30
C GLN A 122 -6.84 -4.13 17.85
N GLU A 123 -6.23 -2.96 17.62
CA GLU A 123 -6.77 -1.67 18.08
C GLU A 123 -8.05 -1.27 17.35
N ARG A 124 -8.12 -1.50 16.04
CA ARG A 124 -9.23 -1.07 15.18
C ARG A 124 -10.42 -2.01 15.19
N GLU A 125 -10.15 -3.30 14.96
CA GLU A 125 -11.17 -4.32 14.72
C GLU A 125 -11.40 -5.20 15.96
N GLY A 126 -10.53 -5.09 16.97
CA GLY A 126 -10.61 -5.90 18.19
C GLY A 126 -10.21 -7.36 17.97
N MET A 127 -9.47 -7.67 16.89
CA MET A 127 -9.01 -9.00 16.52
C MET A 127 -7.60 -8.94 15.94
N THR A 128 -6.86 -10.04 15.98
CA THR A 128 -5.52 -10.13 15.38
C THR A 128 -5.59 -10.04 13.85
N LEU A 129 -4.48 -9.70 13.21
CA LEU A 129 -4.38 -9.69 11.74
C LEU A 129 -4.68 -11.08 11.16
N ASP A 130 -4.29 -12.14 11.87
CA ASP A 130 -4.55 -13.51 11.44
C ASP A 130 -6.05 -13.82 11.44
N GLU A 131 -6.76 -13.46 12.51
CA GLU A 131 -8.23 -13.60 12.61
C GLU A 131 -8.95 -12.73 11.57
N TYR A 132 -8.46 -11.52 11.33
CA TYR A 132 -8.98 -10.61 10.31
C TYR A 132 -8.89 -11.23 8.91
N CYS A 133 -7.75 -11.84 8.59
CA CYS A 133 -7.54 -12.56 7.34
C CYS A 133 -8.40 -13.82 7.20
N GLU A 134 -8.69 -14.54 8.30
CA GLU A 134 -9.63 -15.66 8.29
C GLU A 134 -11.07 -15.19 8.05
N LYS A 135 -11.46 -14.05 8.65
CA LYS A 135 -12.76 -13.42 8.45
C LYS A 135 -12.97 -13.07 6.97
N ILE A 136 -12.02 -12.37 6.35
CA ILE A 136 -12.11 -11.99 4.92
C ILE A 136 -12.21 -13.23 4.03
N GLN A 137 -11.37 -14.23 4.24
CA GLN A 137 -11.43 -15.47 3.47
C GLN A 137 -12.77 -16.20 3.63
N THR A 138 -13.43 -16.07 4.78
CA THR A 138 -14.76 -16.65 5.02
C THR A 138 -15.86 -15.81 4.36
N GLU A 139 -15.76 -14.48 4.39
CA GLU A 139 -16.72 -13.56 3.75
C GLU A 139 -16.69 -13.69 2.22
N VAL A 140 -15.50 -13.74 1.60
CA VAL A 140 -15.32 -13.98 0.15
C VAL A 140 -15.90 -15.34 -0.27
N GLN A 141 -15.74 -16.38 0.56
CA GLN A 141 -16.38 -17.68 0.32
C GLN A 141 -17.91 -17.63 0.44
N THR A 142 -18.44 -16.74 1.28
CA THR A 142 -19.88 -16.62 1.50
C THR A 142 -20.57 -15.86 0.35
N GLU A 143 -19.92 -14.86 -0.25
CA GLU A 143 -20.45 -14.17 -1.43
C GLU A 143 -20.47 -15.07 -2.69
N CYS A 144 -19.51 -15.98 -2.85
CA CYS A 144 -19.52 -17.00 -3.91
C CYS A 144 -20.61 -18.08 -3.74
N LEU A 145 -21.26 -18.17 -2.58
CA LEU A 145 -22.29 -19.17 -2.27
C LEU A 145 -23.72 -18.63 -2.32
N THR A 146 -23.95 -17.48 -2.95
CA THR A 146 -25.31 -17.09 -3.34
C THR A 146 -25.66 -17.73 -4.70
N PRO A 147 -26.41 -18.86 -4.75
CA PRO A 147 -27.11 -19.19 -5.97
C PRO A 147 -28.16 -18.10 -6.17
N GLU A 148 -28.05 -17.36 -7.27
CA GLU A 148 -29.17 -16.56 -7.77
C GLU A 148 -30.41 -17.49 -7.84
N LEU A 149 -31.39 -17.24 -6.97
CA LEU A 149 -32.68 -17.91 -6.95
C LEU A 149 -33.67 -17.19 -7.89
#